data_AF-A0AAU6K6S9-F1
#
_entry.id   AF-A0AAU6K6S9-F1
#
_cell.length_a   1.000
_cell.length_b   1.000
_cell.length_c   1.000
_cell.angle_alpha   90.00
_cell.angle_beta   90.00
_cell.angle_gamma   90.00
#
_symmetry.space_group_name_H-M   'P 1'
#
loop_
_entity.id
_entity.type
_entity.pdbx_description
1 polymer ?
#
loop_
_entity_poly.entity_id
_entity_poly.type
_entity_poly.pdbx_seq_one_letter_code
_entity_poly.pdbx_strand_id
1 'polypeptide(L)'
;MADQAELPLMRSAAVGQAALVPGRGADLVRHWTDSPDVRLAEAALAALARTDRPADALPELLAHAGGERARVAVYAATRASRYAAPSLLAAQLRAVLFAPRAKVTSRKEAARLAAVRLPMPRAAALLAEAYAAPGTHADVRAAIVAFAGGLLAEEPVWGLLRDAAGAEPVLRTAILRVTPLDLPEPHRERYAGLVREVSSTDDPETATLAFDALARWAPWSPESPTVLADAVADLTGRIGWRAAANGLVTAAAGSPRGGRGLERALRALAEAETAAATQDVGRADADERRDRPARRRVDHLVVRLAQQARTAPGPIRPAALAAGELLAGYDAFVPQAAAITAFHLDLDGEPGDLERLAALTEGRPALAARTARELGERLRRQAHEGDPDVLLAVVRRLGAHGGHGEGLLAAAVTGAIGARTGWAAPWRERLRALRRHPVADVRDAALDQVTAYE
;
A
#
# COMPACT_ATOMS: atom_id res chain seq x y z
N MET A 1 1.50 -50.83 13.40
CA MET A 1 1.37 -49.89 12.26
C MET A 1 1.98 -48.50 12.50
N ALA A 2 2.15 -48.04 13.75
CA ALA A 2 2.91 -46.81 14.05
C ALA A 2 4.44 -46.98 13.88
N ASP A 3 4.96 -48.17 14.19
CA ASP A 3 6.40 -48.49 14.26
C ASP A 3 7.15 -48.42 12.89
N GLN A 4 6.47 -48.73 11.78
CA GLN A 4 7.08 -48.72 10.44
C GLN A 4 7.24 -47.31 9.84
N ALA A 5 6.49 -46.32 10.32
CA ALA A 5 6.60 -44.93 9.87
C ALA A 5 7.67 -44.14 10.65
N GLU A 6 7.97 -44.56 11.89
CA GLU A 6 8.97 -43.92 12.76
C GLU A 6 10.41 -44.28 12.37
N LEU A 7 10.66 -45.53 11.95
CA LEU A 7 11.99 -46.01 11.55
C LEU A 7 12.69 -45.14 10.47
N PRO A 8 12.03 -44.74 9.35
CA PRO A 8 12.63 -43.82 8.38
C PRO A 8 12.91 -42.42 8.95
N LEU A 9 12.04 -41.90 9.82
CA LEU A 9 12.21 -40.59 10.44
C LEU A 9 13.40 -40.59 11.43
N MET A 10 13.52 -41.64 12.24
CA MET A 10 14.65 -41.82 13.16
C MET A 10 15.98 -41.94 12.40
N ARG A 11 16.00 -42.63 11.24
CA ARG A 11 17.20 -42.73 10.39
C ARG A 11 17.59 -41.38 9.79
N SER A 12 16.64 -40.62 9.23
CA SER A 12 16.92 -39.26 8.73
C SER A 12 17.41 -38.33 9.84
N ALA A 13 16.83 -38.43 11.04
CA ALA A 13 17.29 -37.66 12.21
C ALA A 13 18.71 -38.05 12.63
N ALA A 14 19.04 -39.34 12.65
CA ALA A 14 20.38 -39.84 12.98
C ALA A 14 21.43 -39.34 11.98
N VAL A 15 21.16 -39.40 10.67
CA VAL A 15 22.01 -38.79 9.63
C VAL A 15 22.19 -37.30 9.89
N GLY A 16 21.11 -36.61 10.27
CA GLY A 16 21.16 -35.20 10.61
C GLY A 16 22.00 -34.86 11.85
N GLN A 17 22.03 -35.72 12.86
CA GLN A 17 22.84 -35.53 14.08
C GLN A 17 24.31 -35.87 13.83
N ALA A 18 24.58 -36.84 12.97
CA ALA A 18 25.95 -37.24 12.64
C ALA A 18 26.78 -36.10 12.03
N ALA A 19 26.16 -35.16 11.31
CA ALA A 19 26.83 -33.95 10.81
C ALA A 19 27.51 -33.14 11.91
N LEU A 20 26.99 -33.17 13.14
CA LEU A 20 27.50 -32.36 14.25
C LEU A 20 28.78 -32.93 14.88
N VAL A 21 29.21 -34.13 14.47
CA VAL A 21 30.44 -34.76 14.97
C VAL A 21 31.66 -34.10 14.30
N PRO A 22 32.53 -33.37 15.03
CA PRO A 22 33.67 -32.69 14.42
C PRO A 22 34.66 -33.66 13.76
N GLY A 23 35.21 -33.27 12.61
CA GLY A 23 36.23 -34.02 11.86
C GLY A 23 35.77 -35.32 11.18
N ARG A 24 34.62 -35.90 11.55
CA ARG A 24 34.10 -37.16 10.98
C ARG A 24 32.67 -37.07 10.45
N GLY A 25 31.90 -36.09 10.91
CA GLY A 25 30.49 -35.95 10.57
C GLY A 25 30.24 -35.71 9.08
N ALA A 26 31.12 -34.97 8.41
CA ALA A 26 31.02 -34.72 6.97
C ALA A 26 31.11 -36.03 6.16
N ASP A 27 32.13 -36.87 6.42
CA ASP A 27 32.32 -38.14 5.71
C ASP A 27 31.16 -39.11 5.98
N LEU A 28 30.69 -39.16 7.23
CA LEU A 28 29.57 -40.01 7.61
C LEU A 28 28.28 -39.61 6.88
N VAL A 29 28.02 -38.31 6.77
CA VAL A 29 26.84 -37.80 6.06
C VAL A 29 26.96 -37.97 4.55
N ARG A 30 28.15 -37.76 3.97
CA ARG A 30 28.42 -37.98 2.53
C ARG A 30 28.13 -39.39 2.06
N HIS A 31 28.29 -40.39 2.92
CA HIS A 31 27.90 -41.76 2.60
C HIS A 31 26.42 -41.89 2.17
N TRP A 32 25.57 -40.99 2.65
CA TRP A 32 24.13 -41.05 2.43
C TRP A 32 23.62 -40.12 1.31
N THR A 33 24.44 -39.21 0.76
CA THR A 33 23.98 -38.19 -0.22
C THR A 33 23.52 -38.79 -1.54
N ASP A 34 24.07 -39.95 -1.92
CA ASP A 34 23.69 -40.72 -3.09
C ASP A 34 22.80 -41.93 -2.78
N SER A 35 22.24 -42.00 -1.57
CA SER A 35 21.33 -43.08 -1.18
C SER A 35 20.16 -43.21 -2.18
N PRO A 36 19.76 -44.43 -2.57
CA PRO A 36 18.53 -44.65 -3.33
C PRO A 36 17.29 -44.27 -2.52
N ASP A 37 17.38 -44.23 -1.19
CA ASP A 37 16.35 -43.66 -0.33
C ASP A 37 16.43 -42.12 -0.38
N VAL A 38 15.45 -41.52 -1.07
CA VAL A 38 15.35 -40.06 -1.26
C VAL A 38 15.35 -39.32 0.08
N ARG A 39 14.70 -39.85 1.13
CA ARG A 39 14.63 -39.16 2.44
C ARG A 39 15.98 -39.14 3.13
N LEU A 40 16.79 -40.20 2.99
CA LEU A 40 18.15 -40.23 3.52
C LEU A 40 19.08 -39.34 2.73
N ALA A 41 18.99 -39.35 1.39
CA ALA A 41 19.77 -38.49 0.53
C ALA A 41 19.49 -36.99 0.77
N GLU A 42 18.22 -36.60 0.87
CA GLU A 42 17.84 -35.22 1.18
C GLU A 42 18.25 -34.81 2.60
N ALA A 43 18.05 -35.70 3.59
CA ALA A 43 18.51 -35.44 4.97
C ALA A 43 20.02 -35.25 5.03
N ALA A 44 20.78 -36.05 4.27
CA ALA A 44 22.23 -35.96 4.20
C ALA A 44 22.69 -34.64 3.57
N LEU A 45 22.15 -34.29 2.40
CA LEU A 45 22.44 -33.01 1.72
C LEU A 45 22.11 -31.81 2.63
N ALA A 46 20.98 -31.84 3.34
CA ALA A 46 20.64 -30.80 4.30
C ALA A 46 21.60 -30.74 5.50
N ALA A 47 22.13 -31.89 5.92
CA ALA A 47 23.03 -32.00 7.07
C ALA A 47 24.47 -31.56 6.76
N LEU A 48 24.93 -31.64 5.51
CA LEU A 48 26.27 -31.16 5.11
C LEU A 48 26.53 -29.70 5.51
N ALA A 49 25.51 -28.83 5.42
CA ALA A 49 25.60 -27.43 5.82
C ALA A 49 25.63 -27.18 7.34
N ARG A 50 25.58 -28.25 8.15
CA ARG A 50 25.65 -28.22 9.61
C ARG A 50 26.93 -28.88 10.15
N THR A 51 27.84 -29.30 9.28
CA THR A 51 29.15 -29.83 9.66
C THR A 51 30.04 -28.74 10.26
N ASP A 52 31.17 -29.13 10.82
CA ASP A 52 32.22 -28.23 11.32
C ASP A 52 32.95 -27.48 10.20
N ARG A 53 32.86 -27.97 8.96
CA ARG A 53 33.39 -27.34 7.74
C ARG A 53 32.32 -27.17 6.66
N PRO A 54 31.29 -26.34 6.89
CA PRO A 54 30.14 -26.25 6.00
C PRO A 54 30.51 -25.65 4.62
N ALA A 55 31.53 -24.79 4.54
CA ALA A 55 32.00 -24.20 3.29
C ALA A 55 32.54 -25.26 2.29
N ASP A 56 33.16 -26.33 2.80
CA ASP A 56 33.77 -27.38 1.98
C ASP A 56 32.71 -28.21 1.23
N ALA A 57 31.45 -28.18 1.69
CA ALA A 57 30.34 -28.87 1.05
C ALA A 57 29.72 -28.07 -0.12
N LEU A 58 30.08 -26.80 -0.32
CA LEU A 58 29.42 -25.97 -1.34
C LEU A 58 29.55 -26.48 -2.78
N PRO A 59 30.72 -26.92 -3.28
CA PRO A 59 30.82 -27.46 -4.63
C PRO A 59 29.87 -28.64 -4.85
N GLU A 60 29.81 -29.55 -3.86
CA GLU A 60 28.97 -30.75 -3.88
C GLU A 60 27.48 -30.37 -3.89
N LEU A 61 27.07 -29.47 -2.98
CA LEU A 61 25.69 -29.00 -2.90
C LEU A 61 25.23 -28.29 -4.18
N LEU A 62 26.09 -27.46 -4.77
CA LEU A 62 25.77 -26.72 -5.99
C LEU A 62 25.82 -27.58 -7.26
N ALA A 63 26.54 -28.71 -7.25
CA ALA A 63 26.51 -29.67 -8.36
C ALA A 63 25.09 -30.24 -8.60
N HIS A 64 24.26 -30.29 -7.57
CA HIS A 64 22.86 -30.73 -7.69
C HIS A 64 21.92 -29.66 -8.27
N ALA A 65 22.40 -28.46 -8.63
CA ALA A 65 21.56 -27.35 -9.09
C ALA A 65 20.65 -27.66 -10.29
N GLY A 66 21.01 -28.65 -11.12
CA GLY A 66 20.22 -29.11 -12.26
C GLY A 66 19.33 -30.33 -12.02
N GLY A 67 19.52 -31.04 -10.90
CA GLY A 67 18.91 -32.35 -10.67
C GLY A 67 17.64 -32.32 -9.80
N GLU A 68 17.11 -33.50 -9.49
CA GLU A 68 15.91 -33.65 -8.65
C GLU A 68 16.13 -33.17 -7.21
N ARG A 69 17.35 -33.31 -6.70
CA ARG A 69 17.72 -32.89 -5.34
C ARG A 69 18.07 -31.40 -5.23
N ALA A 70 17.94 -30.61 -6.32
CA ALA A 70 18.29 -29.20 -6.36
C ALA A 70 17.63 -28.39 -5.22
N ARG A 71 16.35 -28.64 -4.94
CA ARG A 71 15.59 -27.90 -3.93
C ARG A 71 16.26 -27.95 -2.56
N VAL A 72 16.67 -29.14 -2.12
CA VAL A 72 17.29 -29.35 -0.81
C VAL A 72 18.76 -28.92 -0.82
N ALA A 73 19.51 -29.33 -1.84
CA ALA A 73 20.94 -29.05 -1.93
C ALA A 73 21.25 -27.55 -2.05
N VAL A 74 20.50 -26.82 -2.88
CA VAL A 74 20.69 -25.36 -3.04
C VAL A 74 20.28 -24.62 -1.76
N TYR A 75 19.24 -25.06 -1.06
CA TYR A 75 18.88 -24.46 0.23
C TYR A 75 19.93 -24.73 1.32
N ALA A 76 20.53 -25.92 1.32
CA ALA A 76 21.68 -26.21 2.18
C ALA A 76 22.89 -25.33 1.81
N ALA A 77 23.12 -25.10 0.51
CA ALA A 77 24.18 -24.21 0.02
C ALA A 77 24.00 -22.78 0.53
N THR A 78 22.77 -22.26 0.67
CA THR A 78 22.49 -20.94 1.27
C THR A 78 23.05 -20.79 2.69
N ARG A 79 23.04 -21.87 3.47
CA ARG A 79 23.60 -21.89 4.82
C ARG A 79 25.10 -22.02 4.78
N ALA A 80 25.61 -22.97 3.99
CA ALA A 80 27.04 -23.19 3.80
C ALA A 80 27.77 -21.94 3.26
N SER A 81 27.11 -21.14 2.41
CA SER A 81 27.67 -19.93 1.81
C SER A 81 28.06 -18.86 2.84
N ARG A 82 27.54 -18.93 4.08
CA ARG A 82 27.88 -18.00 5.16
C ARG A 82 29.33 -18.15 5.61
N TYR A 83 29.92 -19.31 5.38
CA TYR A 83 31.24 -19.69 5.88
C TYR A 83 32.31 -19.72 4.79
N ALA A 84 31.94 -19.44 3.54
CA ALA A 84 32.84 -19.54 2.40
C ALA A 84 33.59 -18.25 2.12
N ALA A 85 34.85 -18.39 1.70
CA ALA A 85 35.61 -17.27 1.16
C ALA A 85 34.92 -16.70 -0.08
N PRO A 86 34.73 -15.36 -0.19
CA PRO A 86 33.99 -14.77 -1.31
C PRO A 86 34.56 -15.10 -2.69
N SER A 87 35.87 -15.31 -2.80
CA SER A 87 36.53 -15.68 -4.05
C SER A 87 36.08 -17.06 -4.57
N LEU A 88 36.01 -18.05 -3.67
CA LEU A 88 35.55 -19.41 -3.98
C LEU A 88 34.04 -19.41 -4.25
N LEU A 89 33.27 -18.73 -3.41
CA LEU A 89 31.82 -18.64 -3.58
C LEU A 89 31.45 -18.01 -4.93
N ALA A 90 32.14 -16.93 -5.34
CA ALA A 90 31.86 -16.29 -6.61
C ALA A 90 32.09 -17.22 -7.81
N ALA A 91 33.15 -18.04 -7.79
CA ALA A 91 33.41 -19.00 -8.87
C ALA A 91 32.31 -20.07 -8.95
N GLN A 92 31.86 -20.57 -7.80
CA GLN A 92 30.79 -21.57 -7.72
C GLN A 92 29.42 -21.00 -8.15
N LEU A 93 29.08 -19.79 -7.71
CA LEU A 93 27.83 -19.12 -8.11
C LEU A 93 27.83 -18.80 -9.60
N ARG A 94 28.97 -18.38 -10.16
CA ARG A 94 29.15 -18.21 -11.61
C ARG A 94 28.87 -19.53 -12.34
N ALA A 95 29.44 -20.65 -11.89
CA ALA A 95 29.18 -21.94 -12.52
C ALA A 95 27.69 -22.28 -12.57
N VAL A 96 26.93 -22.02 -11.49
CA VAL A 96 25.47 -22.24 -11.48
C VAL A 96 24.73 -21.26 -12.38
N LEU A 97 25.07 -19.97 -12.35
CA LEU A 97 24.39 -18.92 -13.12
C LEU A 97 24.50 -19.13 -14.64
N PHE A 98 25.60 -19.71 -15.11
CA PHE A 98 25.85 -19.92 -16.54
C PHE A 98 25.68 -21.38 -16.98
N ALA A 99 25.39 -22.32 -16.06
CA ALA A 99 25.17 -23.72 -16.41
C ALA A 99 23.86 -23.91 -17.18
N PRO A 100 23.88 -24.46 -18.42
CA PRO A 100 22.67 -24.68 -19.22
C PRO A 100 21.66 -25.63 -18.57
N ARG A 101 22.16 -26.58 -17.76
CA ARG A 101 21.34 -27.60 -17.08
C ARG A 101 20.87 -27.18 -15.68
N ALA A 102 21.29 -26.02 -15.16
CA ALA A 102 20.84 -25.57 -13.85
C ALA A 102 19.37 -25.16 -13.91
N LYS A 103 18.57 -25.62 -12.93
CA LYS A 103 17.16 -25.23 -12.82
C LYS A 103 17.04 -23.72 -12.63
N VAL A 104 16.00 -23.10 -13.21
CA VAL A 104 15.74 -21.65 -13.08
C VAL A 104 15.70 -21.22 -11.61
N THR A 105 15.07 -22.02 -10.74
CA THR A 105 15.02 -21.78 -9.30
C THR A 105 16.42 -21.75 -8.65
N SER A 106 17.31 -22.64 -9.08
CA SER A 106 18.70 -22.69 -8.60
C SER A 106 19.51 -21.47 -9.09
N ARG A 107 19.31 -21.05 -10.34
CA ARG A 107 19.94 -19.83 -10.90
C ARG A 107 19.46 -18.55 -10.19
N LYS A 108 18.17 -18.46 -9.87
CA LYS A 108 17.60 -17.34 -9.07
C LYS A 108 18.22 -17.28 -7.68
N GLU A 109 18.34 -18.43 -7.02
CA GLU A 109 18.95 -18.51 -5.70
C GLU A 109 20.45 -18.20 -5.76
N ALA A 110 21.16 -18.62 -6.80
CA ALA A 110 22.56 -18.23 -7.02
C ALA A 110 22.71 -16.71 -7.21
N ALA A 111 21.81 -16.06 -7.95
CA ALA A 111 21.79 -14.60 -8.09
C ALA A 111 21.58 -13.90 -6.74
N ARG A 112 20.63 -14.39 -5.94
CA ARG A 112 20.38 -13.89 -4.58
C ARG A 112 21.60 -14.03 -3.67
N LEU A 113 22.24 -15.21 -3.68
CA LEU A 113 23.45 -15.46 -2.91
C LEU A 113 24.61 -14.56 -3.36
N ALA A 114 24.75 -14.33 -4.66
CA ALA A 114 25.78 -13.42 -5.19
C ALA A 114 25.58 -12.00 -4.64
N ALA A 115 24.35 -11.47 -4.69
CA ALA A 115 24.01 -10.15 -4.17
C ALA A 115 24.26 -10.01 -2.65
N VAL A 116 23.95 -11.05 -1.87
CA VAL A 116 23.97 -10.98 -0.39
C VAL A 116 25.33 -11.39 0.23
N ARG A 117 26.16 -12.14 -0.50
CA ARG A 117 27.38 -12.77 0.07
C ARG A 117 28.69 -12.28 -0.52
N LEU A 118 28.68 -11.74 -1.74
CA LEU A 118 29.91 -11.29 -2.39
C LEU A 118 30.18 -9.81 -2.09
N PRO A 119 31.45 -9.37 -2.06
CA PRO A 119 31.79 -7.95 -2.08
C PRO A 119 31.10 -7.23 -3.22
N MET A 120 30.57 -6.05 -2.95
CA MET A 120 29.68 -5.31 -3.85
C MET A 120 30.19 -5.18 -5.30
N PRO A 121 31.46 -4.78 -5.57
CA PRO A 121 31.95 -4.69 -6.96
C PRO A 121 31.92 -6.04 -7.69
N ARG A 122 32.24 -7.13 -6.97
CA ARG A 122 32.27 -8.48 -7.53
C ARG A 122 30.87 -9.04 -7.74
N ALA A 123 29.93 -8.74 -6.84
CA ALA A 123 28.53 -9.07 -7.00
C ALA A 123 27.93 -8.36 -8.21
N ALA A 124 28.13 -7.05 -8.31
CA ALA A 124 27.63 -6.22 -9.41
C ALA A 124 28.14 -6.70 -10.77
N ALA A 125 29.45 -6.95 -10.90
CA ALA A 125 30.03 -7.47 -12.14
C ALA A 125 29.43 -8.82 -12.56
N LEU A 126 29.35 -9.78 -11.63
CA LEU A 126 28.81 -11.11 -11.92
C LEU A 126 27.32 -11.06 -12.32
N LEU A 127 26.53 -10.26 -11.62
CA LEU A 127 25.10 -10.15 -11.87
C LEU A 127 24.79 -9.38 -13.16
N ALA A 128 25.54 -8.31 -13.46
CA ALA A 128 25.42 -7.59 -14.73
C ALA A 128 25.75 -8.49 -15.92
N GLU A 129 26.80 -9.31 -15.82
CA GLU A 129 27.16 -10.28 -16.85
C GLU A 129 26.08 -11.35 -17.02
N ALA A 130 25.59 -11.94 -15.93
CA ALA A 130 24.54 -12.96 -15.98
C ALA A 130 23.23 -12.41 -16.54
N TYR A 131 22.91 -11.15 -16.23
CA TYR A 131 21.74 -10.45 -16.75
C TYR A 131 21.81 -10.24 -18.28
N ALA A 132 22.99 -9.83 -18.78
CA ALA A 132 23.21 -9.56 -20.20
C ALA A 132 23.46 -10.82 -21.05
N ALA A 133 23.72 -11.97 -20.42
CA ALA A 133 24.06 -13.20 -21.12
C ALA A 133 22.91 -13.68 -22.03
N PRO A 134 23.20 -14.05 -23.29
CA PRO A 134 22.20 -14.58 -24.21
C PRO A 134 21.51 -15.82 -23.63
N GLY A 135 20.18 -15.87 -23.73
CA GLY A 135 19.38 -17.01 -23.25
C GLY A 135 19.21 -17.07 -21.72
N THR A 136 19.59 -16.03 -20.97
CA THR A 136 19.19 -15.93 -19.56
C THR A 136 17.67 -15.79 -19.44
N HIS A 137 17.06 -16.72 -18.71
CA HIS A 137 15.61 -16.76 -18.51
C HIS A 137 15.08 -15.50 -17.79
N ALA A 138 13.91 -15.01 -18.19
CA ALA A 138 13.31 -13.78 -17.65
C ALA A 138 13.19 -13.79 -16.12
N ASP A 139 12.76 -14.90 -15.50
CA ASP A 139 12.73 -15.02 -14.03
C ASP A 139 14.09 -14.95 -13.34
N VAL A 140 15.18 -15.32 -14.02
CA VAL A 140 16.54 -15.16 -13.48
C VAL A 140 16.93 -13.68 -13.57
N ARG A 141 16.66 -13.00 -14.70
CA ARG A 141 16.85 -11.55 -14.83
C ARG A 141 16.03 -10.79 -13.78
N ALA A 142 14.77 -11.14 -13.58
CA ALA A 142 13.90 -10.55 -12.56
C ALA A 142 14.41 -10.79 -11.14
N ALA A 143 14.99 -11.96 -10.84
CA ALA A 143 15.64 -12.20 -9.55
C ALA A 143 16.89 -11.32 -9.37
N ILE A 144 17.70 -11.13 -10.42
CA ILE A 144 18.84 -10.21 -10.39
C ILE A 144 18.38 -8.79 -10.06
N VAL A 145 17.35 -8.30 -10.75
CA VAL A 145 16.74 -6.99 -10.50
C VAL A 145 16.23 -6.86 -9.06
N ALA A 146 15.52 -7.87 -8.56
CA ALA A 146 14.93 -7.85 -7.21
C ALA A 146 15.99 -7.79 -6.09
N PHE A 147 17.21 -8.27 -6.32
CA PHE A 147 18.31 -8.25 -5.33
C PHE A 147 19.37 -7.19 -5.62
N ALA A 148 19.18 -6.35 -6.64
CA ALA A 148 20.13 -5.30 -7.03
C ALA A 148 20.20 -4.13 -6.04
N GLY A 149 19.22 -3.96 -5.15
CA GLY A 149 19.11 -2.79 -4.26
C GLY A 149 20.32 -2.56 -3.35
N GLY A 150 20.97 -3.64 -2.90
CA GLY A 150 22.20 -3.56 -2.10
C GLY A 150 23.46 -3.21 -2.90
N LEU A 151 23.37 -3.10 -4.23
CA LEU A 151 24.50 -2.94 -5.15
C LEU A 151 24.47 -1.59 -5.90
N LEU A 152 23.60 -0.66 -5.48
CA LEU A 152 23.34 0.60 -6.19
C LEU A 152 24.50 1.61 -6.20
N ALA A 153 25.58 1.37 -5.44
CA ALA A 153 26.80 2.17 -5.56
C ALA A 153 27.59 1.86 -6.85
N GLU A 154 27.27 0.75 -7.52
CA GLU A 154 27.95 0.30 -8.74
C GLU A 154 27.15 0.71 -9.98
N GLU A 155 27.71 1.57 -10.84
CA GLU A 155 27.02 2.06 -12.05
C GLU A 155 26.53 0.97 -13.04
N PRO A 156 27.22 -0.18 -13.23
CA PRO A 156 26.68 -1.26 -14.04
C PRO A 156 25.29 -1.75 -13.58
N VAL A 157 24.99 -1.63 -12.29
CA VAL A 157 23.67 -2.00 -11.72
C VAL A 157 22.59 -1.00 -12.16
N TRP A 158 22.91 0.28 -12.30
CA TRP A 158 21.96 1.23 -12.88
C TRP A 158 21.73 1.00 -14.37
N GLY A 159 22.71 0.44 -15.08
CA GLY A 159 22.55 -0.01 -16.46
C GLY A 159 21.47 -1.09 -16.59
N LEU A 160 21.60 -2.18 -15.81
CA LEU A 160 20.64 -3.29 -15.87
C LEU A 160 19.25 -2.90 -15.34
N LEU A 161 19.16 -2.02 -14.34
CA LEU A 161 17.86 -1.55 -13.82
C LEU A 161 17.10 -0.68 -14.83
N ARG A 162 17.80 0.17 -15.58
CA ARG A 162 17.19 0.95 -16.68
C ARG A 162 16.71 0.05 -17.82
N ASP A 163 17.51 -0.94 -18.20
CA ASP A 163 17.08 -1.95 -19.18
C ASP A 163 15.82 -2.68 -18.69
N ALA A 164 15.81 -3.12 -17.42
CA ALA A 164 14.67 -3.81 -16.81
C ALA A 164 13.39 -2.94 -16.75
N ALA A 165 13.51 -1.62 -16.61
CA ALA A 165 12.37 -0.70 -16.63
C ALA A 165 11.69 -0.67 -18.00
N GLY A 166 12.48 -0.78 -19.09
CA GLY A 166 11.99 -0.86 -20.46
C GLY A 166 11.57 -2.27 -20.91
N ALA A 167 11.96 -3.32 -20.19
CA ALA A 167 11.81 -4.73 -20.60
C ALA A 167 10.42 -5.33 -20.32
N GLU A 168 10.29 -6.66 -20.39
CA GLU A 168 9.03 -7.38 -20.19
C GLU A 168 8.42 -7.22 -18.76
N PRO A 169 7.09 -7.40 -18.59
CA PRO A 169 6.37 -7.12 -17.34
C PRO A 169 6.95 -7.74 -16.06
N VAL A 170 7.54 -8.93 -16.16
CA VAL A 170 8.14 -9.62 -14.99
C VAL A 170 9.38 -8.88 -14.45
N LEU A 171 10.15 -8.21 -15.31
CA LEU A 171 11.29 -7.38 -14.90
C LEU A 171 10.82 -6.04 -14.31
N ARG A 172 9.86 -5.38 -14.95
CA ARG A 172 9.23 -4.16 -14.43
C ARG A 172 8.64 -4.42 -13.04
N THR A 173 7.92 -5.53 -12.87
CA THR A 173 7.37 -5.94 -11.57
C THR A 173 8.47 -6.15 -10.51
N ALA A 174 9.64 -6.64 -10.89
CA ALA A 174 10.77 -6.79 -9.97
C ALA A 174 11.29 -5.43 -9.46
N ILE A 175 11.28 -4.38 -10.30
CA ILE A 175 11.59 -3.01 -9.87
C ILE A 175 10.55 -2.51 -8.87
N LEU A 176 9.26 -2.66 -9.20
CA LEU A 176 8.15 -2.13 -8.40
C LEU A 176 8.01 -2.77 -7.00
N ARG A 177 8.60 -3.96 -6.81
CA ARG A 177 8.61 -4.67 -5.52
C ARG A 177 9.60 -4.11 -4.51
N VAL A 178 10.62 -3.38 -4.96
CA VAL A 178 11.61 -2.77 -4.06
C VAL A 178 10.95 -1.64 -3.26
N THR A 179 11.17 -1.63 -1.95
CA THR A 179 10.65 -0.57 -1.08
C THR A 179 11.73 0.48 -0.78
N PRO A 180 11.36 1.75 -0.53
CA PRO A 180 12.34 2.79 -0.23
C PRO A 180 13.27 2.47 0.95
N LEU A 181 12.76 1.74 1.95
CA LEU A 181 13.50 1.39 3.15
C LEU A 181 14.48 0.23 2.94
N ASP A 182 14.36 -0.52 1.84
CA ASP A 182 15.35 -1.51 1.43
C ASP A 182 16.60 -0.88 0.81
N LEU A 183 16.55 0.41 0.45
CA LEU A 183 17.62 1.10 -0.26
C LEU A 183 18.39 2.09 0.65
N PRO A 184 19.70 2.24 0.43
CA PRO A 184 20.47 3.34 1.00
C PRO A 184 19.90 4.68 0.56
N GLU A 185 19.84 5.62 1.50
CA GLU A 185 19.24 6.95 1.30
C GLU A 185 19.73 7.70 0.05
N PRO A 186 21.05 7.72 -0.28
CA PRO A 186 21.55 8.45 -1.45
C PRO A 186 20.99 7.96 -2.80
N HIS A 187 20.40 6.76 -2.85
CA HIS A 187 19.90 6.16 -4.08
C HIS A 187 18.38 6.23 -4.22
N ARG A 188 17.65 6.66 -3.19
CA ARG A 188 16.18 6.60 -3.17
C ARG A 188 15.54 7.49 -4.24
N GLU A 189 16.04 8.70 -4.44
CA GLU A 189 15.52 9.61 -5.47
C GLU A 189 15.74 9.07 -6.89
N ARG A 190 16.97 8.58 -7.17
CA ARG A 190 17.29 7.98 -8.47
C ARG A 190 16.45 6.72 -8.74
N TYR A 191 16.21 5.90 -7.71
CA TYR A 191 15.35 4.73 -7.84
C TYR A 191 13.87 5.09 -7.98
N ALA A 192 13.40 6.14 -7.29
CA ALA A 192 12.05 6.67 -7.47
C ALA A 192 11.81 7.13 -8.93
N GLY A 193 12.85 7.68 -9.57
CA GLY A 193 12.86 7.96 -11.00
C GLY A 193 12.56 6.74 -11.88
N LEU A 194 13.17 5.58 -11.58
CA LEU A 194 12.89 4.32 -12.29
C LEU A 194 11.45 3.84 -12.10
N VAL A 195 10.93 3.93 -10.87
CA VAL A 195 9.54 3.56 -10.58
C VAL A 195 8.56 4.43 -11.37
N ARG A 196 8.88 5.72 -11.53
CA ARG A 196 8.14 6.65 -12.38
C ARG A 196 8.23 6.28 -13.86
N GLU A 197 9.39 5.92 -14.38
CA GLU A 197 9.53 5.46 -15.76
C GLU A 197 8.69 4.20 -16.04
N VAL A 198 8.64 3.25 -15.11
CA VAL A 198 7.80 2.05 -15.24
C VAL A 198 6.30 2.39 -15.28
N SER A 199 5.88 3.49 -14.63
CA SER A 199 4.46 3.88 -14.57
C SER A 199 3.88 4.36 -15.90
N SER A 200 4.71 4.73 -16.88
CA SER A 200 4.26 5.10 -18.23
C SER A 200 4.08 3.89 -19.17
N THR A 201 3.95 2.69 -18.61
CA THR A 201 3.75 1.46 -19.39
C THR A 201 2.32 1.36 -19.94
N ASP A 202 2.18 0.81 -21.15
CA ASP A 202 0.87 0.51 -21.75
C ASP A 202 0.21 -0.78 -21.21
N ASP A 203 0.92 -1.55 -20.38
CA ASP A 203 0.42 -2.78 -19.78
C ASP A 203 -0.42 -2.46 -18.53
N PRO A 204 -1.75 -2.73 -18.54
CA PRO A 204 -2.63 -2.27 -17.46
C PRO A 204 -2.35 -2.91 -16.10
N GLU A 205 -1.85 -4.14 -16.07
CA GLU A 205 -1.51 -4.85 -14.83
C GLU A 205 -0.26 -4.24 -14.20
N THR A 206 0.79 -4.03 -14.99
CA THR A 206 2.02 -3.37 -14.53
C THR A 206 1.76 -1.92 -14.13
N ALA A 207 0.93 -1.18 -14.88
CA ALA A 207 0.55 0.19 -14.53
C ALA A 207 -0.15 0.27 -13.17
N THR A 208 -1.03 -0.69 -12.88
CA THR A 208 -1.71 -0.78 -11.58
C THR A 208 -0.69 -0.97 -10.44
N LEU A 209 0.26 -1.90 -10.60
CA LEU A 209 1.35 -2.11 -9.64
C LEU A 209 2.24 -0.86 -9.50
N ALA A 210 2.47 -0.14 -10.60
CA ALA A 210 3.30 1.04 -10.63
C ALA A 210 2.66 2.21 -9.86
N PHE A 211 1.34 2.40 -9.98
CA PHE A 211 0.63 3.42 -9.20
C PHE A 211 0.67 3.15 -7.69
N ASP A 212 0.52 1.88 -7.28
CA ASP A 212 0.68 1.49 -5.88
C ASP A 212 2.11 1.71 -5.39
N ALA A 213 3.11 1.50 -6.26
CA ALA A 213 4.51 1.78 -5.93
C ALA A 213 4.79 3.29 -5.83
N LEU A 214 4.32 4.11 -6.76
CA LEU A 214 4.50 5.57 -6.75
C LEU A 214 3.99 6.19 -5.45
N ALA A 215 2.90 5.68 -4.88
CA ALA A 215 2.41 6.10 -3.58
C ALA A 215 3.46 5.99 -2.47
N ARG A 216 4.20 4.87 -2.45
CA ARG A 216 5.28 4.60 -1.47
C ARG A 216 6.53 5.43 -1.75
N TRP A 217 6.80 5.71 -3.03
CA TRP A 217 7.99 6.44 -3.49
C TRP A 217 7.80 7.96 -3.53
N ALA A 218 6.57 8.46 -3.34
CA ALA A 218 6.22 9.88 -3.42
C ALA A 218 7.14 10.83 -2.61
N PRO A 219 7.64 10.49 -1.40
CA PRO A 219 8.58 11.37 -0.69
C PRO A 219 9.89 11.64 -1.44
N TRP A 220 10.30 10.73 -2.34
CA TRP A 220 11.54 10.80 -3.13
C TRP A 220 11.30 11.03 -4.63
N SER A 221 10.05 11.19 -5.06
CA SER A 221 9.70 11.57 -6.43
C SER A 221 8.70 12.74 -6.41
N PRO A 222 9.19 13.99 -6.57
CA PRO A 222 8.34 15.18 -6.59
C PRO A 222 7.24 15.15 -7.65
N GLU A 223 7.42 14.41 -8.74
CA GLU A 223 6.50 14.32 -9.88
C GLU A 223 5.43 13.23 -9.69
N SER A 224 5.62 12.30 -8.74
CA SER A 224 4.69 11.18 -8.51
C SER A 224 3.24 11.64 -8.27
N PRO A 225 2.96 12.68 -7.46
CA PRO A 225 1.60 13.20 -7.31
C PRO A 225 0.95 13.65 -8.62
N THR A 226 1.72 14.25 -9.54
CA THR A 226 1.21 14.70 -10.84
C THR A 226 0.86 13.50 -11.73
N VAL A 227 1.74 12.49 -11.78
CA VAL A 227 1.47 11.25 -12.55
C VAL A 227 0.21 10.55 -12.05
N LEU A 228 0.07 10.42 -10.72
CA LEU A 228 -1.12 9.84 -10.10
C LEU A 228 -2.37 10.68 -10.38
N ALA A 229 -2.28 12.01 -10.31
CA ALA A 229 -3.38 12.92 -10.61
C ALA A 229 -3.85 12.81 -12.08
N ASP A 230 -2.90 12.79 -13.02
CA ASP A 230 -3.21 12.68 -14.45
C ASP A 230 -3.84 11.32 -14.78
N ALA A 231 -3.35 10.21 -14.19
CA ALA A 231 -3.96 8.89 -14.33
C ALA A 231 -5.38 8.80 -13.72
N VAL A 232 -5.63 9.55 -12.63
CA VAL A 232 -6.98 9.67 -12.04
C VAL A 232 -7.89 10.55 -12.90
N ALA A 233 -7.37 11.57 -13.57
CA ALA A 233 -8.15 12.45 -14.44
C ALA A 233 -8.40 11.86 -15.83
N ASP A 234 -7.59 10.90 -16.30
CA ASP A 234 -7.77 10.27 -17.62
C ASP A 234 -9.03 9.40 -17.67
N LEU A 235 -10.12 9.97 -18.19
CA LEU A 235 -11.41 9.29 -18.35
C LEU A 235 -11.41 8.23 -19.47
N THR A 236 -10.37 8.17 -20.32
CA THR A 236 -10.26 7.14 -21.36
C THR A 236 -9.82 5.82 -20.75
N GLY A 237 -8.84 5.85 -19.83
CA GLY A 237 -8.36 4.71 -19.05
C GLY A 237 -9.44 4.04 -18.21
N ARG A 238 -9.57 2.71 -18.32
CA ARG A 238 -10.54 1.92 -17.54
C ARG A 238 -9.92 1.19 -16.36
N ILE A 239 -8.65 0.86 -16.47
CA ILE A 239 -7.91 0.02 -15.53
C ILE A 239 -6.93 0.91 -14.76
N GLY A 240 -6.62 0.57 -13.51
CA GLY A 240 -5.58 1.25 -12.73
C GLY A 240 -5.97 2.58 -12.08
N TRP A 241 -7.01 3.30 -12.54
CA TRP A 241 -7.38 4.60 -11.95
C TRP A 241 -7.68 4.53 -10.45
N ARG A 242 -8.22 3.40 -9.95
CA ARG A 242 -8.45 3.20 -8.51
C ARG A 242 -7.13 3.10 -7.74
N ALA A 243 -6.14 2.41 -8.29
CA ALA A 243 -4.80 2.33 -7.69
C ALA A 243 -4.15 3.71 -7.69
N ALA A 244 -4.26 4.46 -8.80
CA ALA A 244 -3.79 5.84 -8.87
C ALA A 244 -4.49 6.75 -7.84
N ALA A 245 -5.81 6.65 -7.68
CA ALA A 245 -6.57 7.41 -6.69
C ALA A 245 -6.16 7.08 -5.25
N ASN A 246 -5.97 5.79 -4.94
CA ASN A 246 -5.50 5.34 -3.63
C ASN A 246 -4.08 5.86 -3.35
N GLY A 247 -3.22 5.81 -4.36
CA GLY A 247 -1.86 6.33 -4.27
C GLY A 247 -1.82 7.84 -4.09
N LEU A 248 -2.70 8.57 -4.77
CA LEU A 248 -2.80 10.03 -4.67
C LEU A 248 -3.22 10.48 -3.27
N VAL A 249 -4.22 9.82 -2.68
CA VAL A 249 -4.62 10.09 -1.28
C VAL A 249 -3.49 9.77 -0.31
N THR A 250 -2.75 8.69 -0.55
CA THR A 250 -1.56 8.34 0.26
C THR A 250 -0.47 9.41 0.14
N ALA A 251 -0.17 9.88 -1.07
CA ALA A 251 0.78 10.94 -1.30
C ALA A 251 0.35 12.27 -0.66
N ALA A 252 -0.95 12.57 -0.67
CA ALA A 252 -1.53 13.76 -0.05
C ALA A 252 -1.39 13.76 1.48
N ALA A 253 -1.53 12.60 2.13
CA ALA A 253 -1.24 12.47 3.56
C ALA A 253 0.26 12.65 3.88
N GLY A 254 1.14 12.31 2.95
CA GLY A 254 2.59 12.37 3.16
C GLY A 254 3.25 13.71 2.83
N SER A 255 2.61 14.60 2.06
CA SER A 255 3.23 15.87 1.67
C SER A 255 2.26 16.91 1.12
N PRO A 256 2.59 18.23 1.23
CA PRO A 256 1.83 19.30 0.55
C PRO A 256 1.80 19.17 -0.98
N ARG A 257 2.84 18.57 -1.59
CA ARG A 257 2.85 18.29 -3.04
C ARG A 257 1.79 17.27 -3.41
N GLY A 258 1.60 16.25 -2.59
CA GLY A 258 0.51 15.28 -2.72
C GLY A 258 -0.86 15.94 -2.65
N GLY A 259 -1.06 16.86 -1.70
CA GLY A 259 -2.30 17.63 -1.57
C GLY A 259 -2.63 18.43 -2.85
N ARG A 260 -1.63 19.12 -3.42
CA ARG A 260 -1.81 19.82 -4.70
C ARG A 260 -2.14 18.89 -5.87
N GLY A 261 -1.57 17.69 -5.89
CA GLY A 261 -1.92 16.66 -6.87
C GLY A 261 -3.39 16.23 -6.75
N LEU A 262 -3.87 16.03 -5.53
CA LEU A 262 -5.27 15.70 -5.24
C LEU A 262 -6.22 16.81 -5.72
N GLU A 263 -5.93 18.06 -5.39
CA GLU A 263 -6.72 19.22 -5.86
C GLU A 263 -6.74 19.32 -7.39
N ARG A 264 -5.60 19.11 -8.06
CA ARG A 264 -5.51 19.08 -9.53
C ARG A 264 -6.43 18.01 -10.13
N ALA A 265 -6.38 16.79 -9.59
CA ALA A 265 -7.24 15.69 -10.07
C ALA A 265 -8.72 16.01 -9.87
N LEU A 266 -9.10 16.51 -8.69
CA LEU A 266 -10.48 16.88 -8.40
C LEU A 266 -10.98 18.02 -9.28
N ARG A 267 -10.16 19.04 -9.53
CA ARG A 267 -10.48 20.14 -10.45
C ARG A 267 -10.76 19.62 -11.86
N ALA A 268 -9.84 18.82 -12.40
CA ALA A 268 -9.98 18.26 -13.74
C ALA A 268 -11.24 17.38 -13.88
N LEU A 269 -11.53 16.56 -12.87
CA LEU A 269 -12.75 15.73 -12.84
C LEU A 269 -14.02 16.60 -12.73
N ALA A 270 -14.01 17.64 -11.90
CA ALA A 270 -15.17 18.51 -11.72
C ALA A 270 -15.46 19.35 -12.98
N GLU A 271 -14.42 19.84 -13.63
CA GLU A 271 -14.51 20.55 -14.92
C GLU A 271 -14.99 19.62 -16.03
N ALA A 272 -14.47 18.39 -16.12
CA ALA A 272 -14.92 17.39 -17.09
C ALA A 272 -16.41 17.03 -16.91
N GLU A 273 -16.86 16.88 -15.65
CA GLU A 273 -18.27 16.64 -15.34
C GLU A 273 -19.17 17.83 -15.72
N THR A 274 -18.69 19.05 -15.47
CA THR A 274 -19.42 20.28 -15.81
C THR A 274 -19.52 20.46 -17.34
N ALA A 275 -18.44 20.18 -18.07
CA ALA A 275 -18.43 20.20 -19.53
C ALA A 275 -19.35 19.12 -20.13
N ALA A 276 -19.36 17.92 -19.56
CA ALA A 276 -20.28 16.87 -19.99
C ALA A 276 -21.76 17.19 -19.69
N ALA A 277 -22.05 18.07 -18.74
CA ALA A 277 -23.42 18.50 -18.46
C ALA A 277 -23.97 19.47 -19.52
N THR A 278 -23.11 20.20 -20.23
CA THR A 278 -23.51 21.14 -21.29
C THR A 278 -23.54 20.52 -22.68
N GLN A 279 -22.96 19.33 -22.84
CA GLN A 279 -22.91 18.58 -24.10
C GLN A 279 -23.76 17.31 -24.00
N ASP A 280 -24.82 17.20 -24.81
CA ASP A 280 -25.66 15.98 -24.86
C ASP A 280 -24.90 14.78 -25.45
N VAL A 281 -23.85 15.03 -26.24
CA VAL A 281 -23.05 14.01 -26.90
C VAL A 281 -21.83 13.66 -26.04
N GLY A 282 -21.71 12.39 -25.65
CA GLY A 282 -20.54 11.87 -24.93
C GLY A 282 -20.67 11.84 -23.40
N ARG A 283 -21.81 12.29 -22.85
CA ARG A 283 -22.14 12.11 -21.44
C ARG A 283 -22.55 10.65 -21.21
N ALA A 284 -21.62 9.83 -20.73
CA ALA A 284 -21.94 8.48 -20.28
C ALA A 284 -22.76 8.56 -18.99
N ASP A 285 -24.08 8.68 -19.08
CA ASP A 285 -25.02 8.81 -17.95
C ASP A 285 -25.94 7.60 -17.93
N ALA A 286 -25.65 6.67 -17.02
CA ALA A 286 -26.26 5.35 -16.98
C ALA A 286 -26.11 4.51 -18.28
N ASP A 287 -24.99 4.62 -18.99
CA ASP A 287 -24.68 3.71 -20.11
C ASP A 287 -24.42 2.28 -19.61
N GLU A 288 -24.58 1.30 -20.51
CA GLU A 288 -24.37 -0.14 -20.21
C GLU A 288 -23.04 -0.47 -19.53
N ARG A 289 -21.99 0.31 -19.83
CA ARG A 289 -20.61 0.05 -19.37
C ARG A 289 -20.02 1.18 -18.53
N ARG A 290 -20.63 2.36 -18.50
CA ARG A 290 -20.08 3.55 -17.85
C ARG A 290 -21.21 4.42 -17.31
N ASP A 291 -21.00 4.94 -16.12
CA ASP A 291 -21.93 5.87 -15.51
C ASP A 291 -21.13 7.00 -14.86
N ARG A 292 -21.23 8.19 -15.44
CA ARG A 292 -20.61 9.46 -15.05
C ARG A 292 -19.19 9.27 -14.52
N PRO A 293 -18.23 8.88 -15.39
CA PRO A 293 -16.93 8.40 -14.95
C PRO A 293 -16.18 9.45 -14.12
N ALA A 294 -16.30 10.75 -14.45
CA ALA A 294 -15.68 11.81 -13.66
C ALA A 294 -16.28 11.86 -12.24
N ARG A 295 -17.60 11.91 -12.13
CA ARG A 295 -18.31 11.84 -10.84
C ARG A 295 -17.94 10.60 -10.02
N ARG A 296 -17.89 9.41 -10.62
CA ARG A 296 -17.53 8.16 -9.91
C ARG A 296 -16.11 8.17 -9.36
N ARG A 297 -15.19 8.85 -10.04
CA ARG A 297 -13.81 9.01 -9.55
C ARG A 297 -13.73 10.02 -8.39
N VAL A 298 -14.49 11.11 -8.45
CA VAL A 298 -14.63 12.04 -7.31
C VAL A 298 -15.22 11.33 -6.10
N ASP A 299 -16.31 10.56 -6.30
CA ASP A 299 -16.95 9.79 -5.22
C ASP A 299 -15.95 8.80 -4.57
N HIS A 300 -15.14 8.12 -5.38
CA HIS A 300 -14.09 7.23 -4.87
C HIS A 300 -13.05 7.99 -4.04
N LEU A 301 -12.55 9.13 -4.51
CA LEU A 301 -11.61 9.96 -3.76
C LEU A 301 -12.20 10.42 -2.43
N VAL A 302 -13.46 10.87 -2.41
CA VAL A 302 -14.19 11.27 -1.20
C VAL A 302 -14.26 10.12 -0.19
N VAL A 303 -14.62 8.92 -0.65
CA VAL A 303 -14.66 7.72 0.19
C VAL A 303 -13.28 7.40 0.77
N ARG A 304 -12.20 7.53 -0.03
CA ARG A 304 -10.83 7.29 0.43
C ARG A 304 -10.35 8.33 1.45
N LEU A 305 -10.71 9.60 1.28
CA LEU A 305 -10.44 10.66 2.26
C LEU A 305 -11.16 10.38 3.58
N ALA A 306 -12.46 10.06 3.52
CA ALA A 306 -13.24 9.69 4.71
C ALA A 306 -12.71 8.42 5.42
N GLN A 307 -12.12 7.48 4.68
CA GLN A 307 -11.42 6.32 5.26
C GLN A 307 -10.16 6.74 6.02
N GLN A 308 -9.34 7.63 5.43
CA GLN A 308 -8.12 8.13 6.08
C GLN A 308 -8.41 8.95 7.35
N ALA A 309 -9.50 9.74 7.36
CA ALA A 309 -9.95 10.44 8.56
C ALA A 309 -10.13 9.52 9.78
N ARG A 310 -10.52 8.27 9.55
CA ARG A 310 -10.73 7.29 10.65
C ARG A 310 -9.46 6.64 11.15
N THR A 311 -8.43 6.55 10.31
CA THR A 311 -7.19 5.83 10.64
C THR A 311 -6.06 6.75 11.06
N ALA A 312 -5.93 7.91 10.40
CA ALA A 312 -4.86 8.88 10.62
C ALA A 312 -5.32 10.29 10.19
N PRO A 313 -6.23 10.94 10.96
CA PRO A 313 -6.84 12.20 10.55
C PRO A 313 -5.84 13.35 10.40
N GLY A 314 -4.83 13.45 11.27
CA GLY A 314 -3.89 14.58 11.31
C GLY A 314 -3.20 14.87 9.97
N PRO A 315 -2.46 13.91 9.39
CA PRO A 315 -1.69 14.14 8.16
C PRO A 315 -2.53 14.46 6.92
N ILE A 316 -3.74 13.88 6.78
CA ILE A 316 -4.58 14.07 5.58
C ILE A 316 -5.47 15.32 5.67
N ARG A 317 -5.79 15.80 6.88
CA ARG A 317 -6.79 16.85 7.13
C ARG A 317 -6.60 18.11 6.27
N PRO A 318 -5.40 18.71 6.16
CA PRO A 318 -5.23 19.92 5.35
C PRO A 318 -5.57 19.71 3.87
N ALA A 319 -5.11 18.59 3.29
CA ALA A 319 -5.40 18.26 1.90
C ALA A 319 -6.89 17.91 1.67
N ALA A 320 -7.52 17.27 2.65
CA ALA A 320 -8.95 16.97 2.59
C ALA A 320 -9.80 18.26 2.65
N LEU A 321 -9.51 19.18 3.58
CA LEU A 321 -10.27 20.44 3.67
C LEU A 321 -10.12 21.29 2.41
N ALA A 322 -8.90 21.41 1.86
CA ALA A 322 -8.68 22.08 0.58
C ALA A 322 -9.46 21.42 -0.58
N ALA A 323 -9.53 20.08 -0.60
CA ALA A 323 -10.36 19.34 -1.55
C ALA A 323 -11.87 19.63 -1.36
N GLY A 324 -12.34 19.75 -0.11
CA GLY A 324 -13.72 20.11 0.21
C GLY A 324 -14.07 21.52 -0.27
N GLU A 325 -13.21 22.50 0.01
CA GLU A 325 -13.35 23.89 -0.46
C GLU A 325 -13.39 23.98 -1.98
N LEU A 326 -12.49 23.25 -2.66
CA LEU A 326 -12.46 23.20 -4.12
C LEU A 326 -13.78 22.65 -4.69
N LEU A 327 -14.26 21.52 -4.17
CA LEU A 327 -15.50 20.90 -4.65
C LEU A 327 -16.75 21.73 -4.32
N ALA A 328 -16.72 22.54 -3.25
CA ALA A 328 -17.81 23.45 -2.92
C ALA A 328 -18.02 24.54 -3.98
N GLY A 329 -16.98 24.85 -4.78
CA GLY A 329 -17.09 25.76 -5.93
C GLY A 329 -17.84 25.18 -7.14
N TYR A 330 -18.23 23.90 -7.10
CA TYR A 330 -18.99 23.25 -8.16
C TYR A 330 -20.33 22.71 -7.62
N ASP A 331 -21.45 23.27 -8.10
CA ASP A 331 -22.81 22.92 -7.62
C ASP A 331 -23.10 21.42 -7.61
N ALA A 332 -22.60 20.71 -8.63
CA ALA A 332 -22.75 19.26 -8.79
C ALA A 332 -22.05 18.45 -7.68
N PHE A 333 -21.07 19.03 -7.01
CA PHE A 333 -20.17 18.38 -6.04
C PHE A 333 -20.28 18.91 -4.61
N VAL A 334 -21.19 19.84 -4.34
CA VAL A 334 -21.54 20.26 -2.97
C VAL A 334 -21.84 19.09 -2.01
N PRO A 335 -22.51 17.98 -2.42
CA PRO A 335 -22.68 16.82 -1.53
C PRO A 335 -21.36 16.17 -1.11
N GLN A 336 -20.41 16.07 -2.04
CA GLN A 336 -19.08 15.53 -1.81
C GLN A 336 -18.23 16.47 -0.95
N ALA A 337 -18.32 17.78 -1.19
CA ALA A 337 -17.70 18.80 -0.35
C ALA A 337 -18.20 18.70 1.10
N ALA A 338 -19.53 18.63 1.30
CA ALA A 338 -20.13 18.51 2.63
C ALA A 338 -19.68 17.22 3.35
N ALA A 339 -19.59 16.10 2.63
CA ALA A 339 -19.09 14.85 3.18
C ALA A 339 -17.62 14.97 3.63
N ILE A 340 -16.74 15.48 2.76
CA ILE A 340 -15.32 15.68 3.10
C ILE A 340 -15.18 16.56 4.34
N THR A 341 -15.85 17.71 4.34
CA THR A 341 -15.85 18.66 5.47
C THR A 341 -16.31 17.94 6.73
N ALA A 342 -17.51 17.32 6.75
CA ALA A 342 -18.05 16.63 7.91
C ALA A 342 -17.13 15.55 8.51
N PHE A 343 -16.32 14.87 7.69
CA PHE A 343 -15.33 13.87 8.17
C PHE A 343 -14.00 14.48 8.66
N HIS A 344 -13.66 15.71 8.27
CA HIS A 344 -12.36 16.33 8.55
C HIS A 344 -12.45 17.62 9.37
N LEU A 345 -13.64 18.06 9.76
CA LEU A 345 -13.82 19.17 10.70
C LEU A 345 -13.04 18.93 11.99
N ASP A 346 -12.41 19.98 12.51
CA ASP A 346 -11.78 19.94 13.83
C ASP A 346 -12.78 20.37 14.90
N LEU A 347 -13.40 19.39 15.55
CA LEU A 347 -14.45 19.63 16.53
C LEU A 347 -13.89 20.07 17.90
N ASP A 348 -12.58 19.93 18.10
CA ASP A 348 -11.85 20.45 19.26
C ASP A 348 -11.23 21.83 19.00
N GLY A 349 -11.27 22.28 17.74
CA GLY A 349 -10.62 23.50 17.24
C GLY A 349 -11.59 24.66 17.02
N GLU A 350 -11.65 25.15 15.77
CA GLU A 350 -12.38 26.37 15.44
C GLU A 350 -13.91 26.21 15.58
N PRO A 351 -14.56 27.02 16.43
CA PRO A 351 -15.99 26.88 16.68
C PRO A 351 -16.88 27.29 15.49
N GLY A 352 -16.32 27.82 14.39
CA GLY A 352 -17.06 28.29 13.19
C GLY A 352 -17.26 27.24 12.10
N ASP A 353 -16.65 26.07 12.25
CA ASP A 353 -16.63 25.02 11.23
C ASP A 353 -18.00 24.36 10.99
N LEU A 354 -18.83 24.28 12.03
CA LEU A 354 -20.19 23.75 11.91
C LEU A 354 -21.14 24.76 11.23
N GLU A 355 -20.95 26.06 11.45
CA GLU A 355 -21.67 27.10 10.71
C GLU A 355 -21.31 27.07 9.22
N ARG A 356 -20.03 26.90 8.86
CA ARG A 356 -19.60 26.72 7.45
C ARG A 356 -20.25 25.48 6.82
N LEU A 357 -20.31 24.37 7.57
CA LEU A 357 -20.96 23.15 7.10
C LEU A 357 -22.48 23.32 6.94
N ALA A 358 -23.14 24.09 7.82
CA ALA A 358 -24.55 24.43 7.70
C ALA A 358 -24.82 25.21 6.40
N ALA A 359 -24.05 26.29 6.18
CA ALA A 359 -24.14 27.15 4.99
C ALA A 359 -23.94 26.36 3.69
N LEU A 360 -23.01 25.39 3.67
CA LEU A 360 -22.78 24.53 2.50
C LEU A 360 -23.99 23.65 2.13
N THR A 361 -24.88 23.40 3.08
CA THR A 361 -26.10 22.59 2.88
C THR A 361 -27.38 23.42 2.79
N GLU A 362 -27.27 24.75 2.80
CA GLU A 362 -28.40 25.66 2.73
C GLU A 362 -29.25 25.41 1.47
N GLY A 363 -30.57 25.45 1.62
CA GLY A 363 -31.51 25.12 0.54
C GLY A 363 -31.56 23.65 0.13
N ARG A 364 -30.81 22.75 0.77
CA ARG A 364 -30.72 21.31 0.40
C ARG A 364 -31.08 20.39 1.58
N PRO A 365 -32.36 20.25 1.94
CA PRO A 365 -32.79 19.59 3.17
C PRO A 365 -32.33 18.12 3.27
N ALA A 366 -32.44 17.36 2.18
CA ALA A 366 -31.97 15.98 2.15
C ALA A 366 -30.44 15.84 2.33
N LEU A 367 -29.66 16.84 1.88
CA LEU A 367 -28.22 16.86 2.11
C LEU A 367 -27.91 17.22 3.56
N ALA A 368 -28.53 18.28 4.08
CA ALA A 368 -28.41 18.71 5.48
C ALA A 368 -28.67 17.56 6.46
N ALA A 369 -29.76 16.81 6.26
CA ALA A 369 -30.11 15.66 7.10
C ALA A 369 -29.06 14.53 7.03
N ARG A 370 -28.55 14.19 5.84
CA ARG A 370 -27.49 13.18 5.70
C ARG A 370 -26.18 13.63 6.37
N THR A 371 -25.78 14.87 6.15
CA THR A 371 -24.57 15.47 6.73
C THR A 371 -24.65 15.49 8.26
N ALA A 372 -25.78 15.91 8.82
CA ALA A 372 -26.00 15.92 10.27
C ALA A 372 -25.94 14.50 10.86
N ARG A 373 -26.58 13.52 10.21
CA ARG A 373 -26.50 12.11 10.63
C ARG A 373 -25.06 11.58 10.62
N GLU A 374 -24.30 11.86 9.57
CA GLU A 374 -22.90 11.43 9.46
C GLU A 374 -22.01 12.04 10.56
N LEU A 375 -22.19 13.33 10.84
CA LEU A 375 -21.51 14.00 11.96
C LEU A 375 -21.88 13.38 13.31
N GLY A 376 -23.17 13.11 13.55
CA GLY A 376 -23.63 12.48 14.79
C GLY A 376 -23.07 11.06 14.98
N GLU A 377 -23.00 10.26 13.91
CA GLU A 377 -22.38 8.93 13.92
C GLU A 377 -20.86 8.99 14.16
N ARG A 378 -20.18 10.02 13.66
CA ARG A 378 -18.75 10.24 13.94
C ARG A 378 -18.52 10.53 15.42
N LEU A 379 -19.21 11.53 15.96
CA LEU A 379 -19.10 11.94 17.37
C LEU A 379 -19.45 10.81 18.35
N ARG A 380 -20.44 9.96 18.02
CA ARG A 380 -20.76 8.79 18.85
C ARG A 380 -19.66 7.72 18.85
N ARG A 381 -18.94 7.55 17.75
CA ARG A 381 -17.85 6.57 17.65
C ARG A 381 -16.53 7.07 18.23
N GLN A 382 -16.27 8.38 18.18
CA GLN A 382 -15.03 8.99 18.64
C GLN A 382 -15.24 9.64 20.02
N ALA A 383 -15.14 8.81 21.07
CA ALA A 383 -15.45 9.22 22.45
C ALA A 383 -14.66 10.44 22.97
N HIS A 384 -13.49 10.74 22.40
CA HIS A 384 -12.62 11.83 22.84
C HIS A 384 -12.69 13.07 21.94
N GLU A 385 -13.47 13.04 20.87
CA GLU A 385 -13.52 14.15 19.91
C GLU A 385 -14.59 15.18 20.31
N GLY A 386 -14.23 16.46 20.27
CA GLY A 386 -15.09 17.60 20.51
C GLY A 386 -15.31 17.90 22.00
N ASP A 387 -14.69 18.95 22.51
CA ASP A 387 -14.92 19.43 23.88
C ASP A 387 -16.42 19.73 24.11
N PRO A 388 -17.06 19.12 25.13
CA PRO A 388 -18.49 19.31 25.38
C PRO A 388 -18.89 20.78 25.64
N ASP A 389 -18.07 21.57 26.32
CA ASP A 389 -18.41 22.95 26.65
C ASP A 389 -18.30 23.85 25.41
N VAL A 390 -17.26 23.63 24.59
CA VAL A 390 -17.09 24.30 23.29
C VAL A 390 -18.26 23.97 22.37
N LEU A 391 -18.57 22.68 22.20
CA LEU A 391 -19.67 22.25 21.32
C LEU A 391 -21.03 22.72 21.82
N LEU A 392 -21.26 22.79 23.13
CA LEU A 392 -22.50 23.34 23.68
C LEU A 392 -22.69 24.80 23.26
N ALA A 393 -21.63 25.61 23.28
CA ALA A 393 -21.67 26.99 22.82
C ALA A 393 -21.98 27.10 21.32
N VAL A 394 -21.38 26.23 20.49
CA VAL A 394 -21.63 26.18 19.04
C VAL A 394 -23.08 25.80 18.74
N VAL A 395 -23.58 24.74 19.35
CA VAL A 395 -24.96 24.25 19.18
C VAL A 395 -25.98 25.30 19.62
N ARG A 396 -25.68 26.11 20.64
CA ARG A 396 -26.53 27.23 21.05
C ARG A 396 -26.64 28.29 19.95
N ARG A 397 -25.54 28.64 19.28
CA ARG A 397 -25.54 29.59 18.16
C ARG A 397 -26.30 29.05 16.96
N LEU A 398 -25.99 27.82 16.53
CA LEU A 398 -26.68 27.14 15.43
C LEU A 398 -28.19 27.08 15.66
N GLY A 399 -28.61 26.63 16.83
CA GLY A 399 -30.02 26.54 17.19
C GLY A 399 -30.74 27.87 17.39
N ALA A 400 -30.05 29.01 17.36
CA ALA A 400 -30.65 30.34 17.42
C ALA A 400 -30.90 30.94 16.03
N HIS A 401 -30.17 30.49 14.99
CA HIS A 401 -30.33 30.98 13.61
C HIS A 401 -31.67 30.51 12.99
N GLY A 402 -32.24 29.40 13.49
CA GLY A 402 -33.56 28.91 13.10
C GLY A 402 -33.61 28.20 11.74
N GLY A 403 -32.48 28.12 11.03
CA GLY A 403 -32.35 27.45 9.74
C GLY A 403 -32.42 25.91 9.84
N HIS A 404 -32.75 25.28 8.72
CA HIS A 404 -32.91 23.82 8.64
C HIS A 404 -31.58 23.09 8.83
N GLY A 405 -30.50 23.52 8.17
CA GLY A 405 -29.19 22.88 8.26
C GLY A 405 -28.55 23.05 9.64
N GLU A 406 -28.57 24.26 10.17
CA GLU A 406 -28.07 24.61 11.50
C GLU A 406 -28.82 23.82 12.59
N GLY A 407 -30.15 23.74 12.49
CA GLY A 407 -30.98 23.01 13.43
C GLY A 407 -30.69 21.50 13.44
N LEU A 408 -30.49 20.88 12.26
CA LEU A 408 -30.17 19.46 12.16
C LEU A 408 -28.77 19.14 12.67
N LEU A 409 -27.77 19.98 12.36
CA LEU A 409 -26.44 19.84 12.94
C LEU A 409 -26.48 20.01 14.46
N ALA A 410 -27.22 21.00 14.96
CA ALA A 410 -27.42 21.21 16.39
C ALA A 410 -28.06 19.99 17.07
N ALA A 411 -29.06 19.36 16.45
CA ALA A 411 -29.70 18.14 16.96
C ALA A 411 -28.74 16.95 16.97
N ALA A 412 -27.96 16.74 15.90
CA ALA A 412 -26.99 15.65 15.83
C ALA A 412 -25.90 15.75 16.90
N VAL A 413 -25.32 16.95 17.09
CA VAL A 413 -24.31 17.19 18.13
C VAL A 413 -24.93 17.06 19.52
N THR A 414 -26.13 17.60 19.74
CA THR A 414 -26.85 17.46 21.03
C THR A 414 -27.09 15.99 21.40
N GLY A 415 -27.52 15.17 20.44
CA GLY A 415 -27.74 13.74 20.66
C GLY A 415 -26.44 13.00 21.01
N ALA A 416 -25.38 13.24 20.25
CA ALA A 416 -24.10 12.56 20.45
C ALA A 416 -23.42 12.96 21.77
N ILE A 417 -23.29 14.26 22.04
CA ILE A 417 -22.62 14.73 23.26
C ILE A 417 -23.52 14.59 24.49
N GLY A 418 -24.83 14.76 24.33
CA GLY A 418 -25.81 14.48 25.38
C GLY A 418 -25.70 13.04 25.88
N ALA A 419 -25.70 12.06 24.98
CA ALA A 419 -25.49 10.65 25.36
C ALA A 419 -24.13 10.43 26.04
N ARG A 420 -23.05 11.01 25.50
CA ARG A 420 -21.69 10.87 26.03
C ARG A 420 -21.52 11.46 27.44
N THR A 421 -22.25 12.53 27.75
CA THR A 421 -22.20 13.22 29.05
C THR A 421 -23.27 12.72 30.03
N GLY A 422 -23.98 11.63 29.71
CA GLY A 422 -25.07 11.13 30.56
C GLY A 422 -26.24 12.11 30.68
N TRP A 423 -26.50 12.89 29.64
CA TRP A 423 -27.54 13.91 29.57
C TRP A 423 -27.47 14.94 30.70
N ALA A 424 -26.28 15.54 30.88
CA ALA A 424 -26.09 16.68 31.78
C ALA A 424 -27.11 17.81 31.49
N ALA A 425 -27.45 18.59 32.53
CA ALA A 425 -28.55 19.58 32.46
C ALA A 425 -28.49 20.53 31.25
N PRO A 426 -27.32 21.11 30.87
CA PRO A 426 -27.25 22.01 29.73
C PRO A 426 -27.62 21.35 28.39
N TRP A 427 -27.30 20.07 28.21
CA TRP A 427 -27.66 19.30 27.01
C TRP A 427 -29.15 18.96 26.96
N ARG A 428 -29.77 18.64 28.11
CA ARG A 428 -31.23 18.45 28.20
C ARG A 428 -31.99 19.74 27.88
N GLU A 429 -31.51 20.88 28.35
CA GLU A 429 -32.10 22.18 28.01
C GLU A 429 -32.04 22.45 26.51
N ARG A 430 -30.88 22.18 25.88
CA ARG A 430 -30.71 22.34 24.44
C ARG A 430 -31.62 21.40 23.65
N LEU A 431 -31.79 20.16 24.09
CA LEU A 431 -32.72 19.21 23.47
C LEU A 431 -34.17 19.72 23.54
N ARG A 432 -34.62 20.20 24.70
CA ARG A 432 -35.98 20.79 24.86
C ARG A 432 -36.20 22.01 23.97
N ALA A 433 -35.15 22.81 23.74
CA ALA A 433 -35.23 23.93 22.81
C ALA A 433 -35.36 23.44 21.36
N LEU A 434 -34.63 22.40 20.96
CA LEU A 434 -34.71 21.81 19.60
C LEU A 434 -36.04 21.09 19.34
N ARG A 435 -36.65 20.44 20.35
CA ARG A 435 -38.00 19.86 20.23
C ARG A 435 -39.10 20.91 19.99
N ARG A 436 -38.80 22.19 20.24
CA ARG A 436 -39.68 23.34 19.97
C ARG A 436 -39.21 24.19 18.78
N HIS A 437 -38.27 23.68 17.98
CA HIS A 437 -37.72 24.40 16.84
C HIS A 437 -38.80 24.68 15.77
N PRO A 438 -38.75 25.81 15.04
CA PRO A 438 -39.75 26.13 14.01
C PRO A 438 -39.80 25.11 12.85
N VAL A 439 -38.65 24.54 12.48
CA VAL A 439 -38.52 23.52 11.42
C VAL A 439 -38.95 22.14 11.93
N ALA A 440 -39.89 21.48 11.23
CA ALA A 440 -40.44 20.19 11.62
C ALA A 440 -39.38 19.08 11.70
N ASP A 441 -38.57 18.91 10.66
CA ASP A 441 -37.53 17.86 10.62
C ASP A 441 -36.51 17.97 11.77
N VAL A 442 -36.25 19.20 12.26
CA VAL A 442 -35.38 19.43 13.43
C VAL A 442 -36.07 18.98 14.72
N ARG A 443 -37.38 19.21 14.85
CA ARG A 443 -38.15 18.72 16.00
C ARG A 443 -38.17 17.20 16.00
N ASP A 444 -38.41 16.57 14.85
CA ASP A 444 -38.48 15.12 14.73
C ASP A 444 -37.13 14.49 15.08
N ALA A 445 -36.03 15.00 14.51
CA ALA A 445 -34.68 14.57 14.86
C ALA A 445 -34.34 14.72 16.35
N ALA A 446 -34.90 15.75 17.01
CA ALA A 446 -34.75 15.97 18.46
C ALA A 446 -35.70 15.12 19.32
N LEU A 447 -36.85 14.70 18.78
CA LEU A 447 -37.79 13.79 19.45
C LEU A 447 -37.27 12.36 19.43
N ASP A 448 -36.56 11.96 18.38
CA ASP A 448 -35.89 10.65 18.26
C ASP A 448 -34.79 10.44 19.31
N GLN A 449 -34.29 11.50 19.94
CA GLN A 449 -33.29 11.38 21.01
C GLN A 449 -33.96 10.94 22.32
N VAL A 450 -33.62 9.73 22.78
CA VAL A 450 -34.08 9.18 24.05
C VAL A 450 -33.10 9.50 25.17
N THR A 451 -33.59 10.14 26.24
CA THR A 451 -32.76 10.54 27.39
C THR A 451 -32.90 9.63 28.61
N ALA A 452 -33.97 8.84 28.67
CA ALA A 452 -34.28 7.86 29.72
C ALA A 452 -35.31 6.85 29.19
N TYR A 453 -35.27 5.62 29.71
CA TYR A 453 -36.28 4.57 29.46
C TYR A 453 -37.13 4.40 30.72
N GLU A 454 -38.39 4.00 30.53
CA GLU A 454 -39.33 3.67 31.62
C GLU A 454 -39.00 2.33 32.29
#